data_AF-A0A7C1A3B5-F1
#
_entry.id   AF-A0A7C1A3B5-F1
#
_cell.length_a   1.000
_cell.length_b   1.000
_cell.length_c   1.000
_cell.angle_alpha   90.00
_cell.angle_beta   90.00
_cell.angle_gamma   90.00
#
_symmetry.space_group_name_H-M   'P 1'
#
loop_
_entity.id
_entity.type
_entity.pdbx_description
1 polymer ?
#
loop_
_entity_poly.entity_id
_entity_poly.type
_entity_poly.pdbx_seq_one_letter_code
_entity_poly.pdbx_strand_id
1 'polypeptide(L)'
;MNDRSIAYFSMEIALEEGMPTYSGGLGVLAGDTIRSAADLQVPMIAVTLLHRKGYFFQHLDPGGWQTEEPVDWTVEDVLEEMPARTSVIIEDRTVHIRA
;
A
#
# COMPACT_ATOMS: atom_id res chain seq x y z
N MET A 1 5.51 10.16 -29.83
CA MET A 1 5.94 10.69 -28.52
C MET A 1 6.41 9.52 -27.71
N ASN A 2 7.56 9.64 -27.05
CA ASN A 2 8.11 8.57 -26.23
C ASN A 2 7.35 8.58 -24.90
N ASP A 3 6.26 7.83 -24.79
CA ASP A 3 5.46 7.72 -23.56
C ASP A 3 6.27 6.97 -22.50
N ARG A 4 7.20 7.69 -21.87
CA ARG A 4 7.93 7.19 -20.70
C ARG A 4 6.95 7.15 -19.54
N SER A 5 6.50 5.95 -19.20
CA SER A 5 5.81 5.70 -17.94
C SER A 5 6.81 5.52 -16.80
N ILE A 6 6.51 6.09 -15.64
CA ILE A 6 7.27 5.92 -14.39
C ILE A 6 6.60 4.82 -13.58
N ALA A 7 7.36 3.80 -13.18
CA ALA A 7 6.91 2.85 -12.17
C ALA A 7 7.46 3.27 -10.80
N TYR A 8 6.57 3.68 -9.90
CA TYR A 8 6.91 4.13 -8.55
C TYR A 8 6.62 2.99 -7.55
N PHE A 9 7.68 2.38 -7.04
CA PHE A 9 7.58 1.28 -6.07
C PHE A 9 7.77 1.82 -4.66
N SER A 10 6.83 1.51 -3.77
CA SER A 10 6.94 1.72 -2.33
C SER A 10 6.48 0.48 -1.58
N MET A 11 6.97 0.29 -0.37
CA MET A 11 6.52 -0.79 0.51
C MET A 11 5.19 -0.46 1.19
N GLU A 12 4.85 0.82 1.29
CA GLU A 12 3.59 1.32 1.83
C GLU A 12 3.16 2.59 1.09
N ILE A 13 1.84 2.81 1.02
CA ILE A 13 1.23 4.01 0.46
C ILE A 13 0.02 4.37 1.33
N ALA A 14 -0.03 5.62 1.80
CA ALA A 14 -1.20 6.21 2.43
C ALA A 14 -2.12 6.77 1.35
N LEU A 15 -3.00 5.93 0.80
CA LEU A 15 -3.89 6.32 -0.29
C LEU A 15 -5.18 6.97 0.23
N GLU A 16 -5.81 6.33 1.21
CA GLU A 16 -6.97 6.82 1.94
C GLU A 16 -6.92 6.34 3.39
N GLU A 17 -7.63 7.04 4.28
CA GLU A 17 -7.66 6.74 5.71
C GLU A 17 -8.20 5.33 6.01
N GLY A 18 -9.16 4.85 5.22
CA GLY A 18 -9.76 3.52 5.35
C GLY A 18 -8.90 2.36 4.87
N MET A 19 -7.77 2.64 4.20
CA MET A 19 -6.83 1.62 3.71
C MET A 19 -5.63 1.54 4.64
N PRO A 20 -5.54 0.50 5.48
CA PRO A 20 -4.45 0.38 6.44
C PRO A 20 -3.19 -0.21 5.77
N THR A 21 -2.73 0.42 4.69
CA THR A 21 -1.58 0.01 3.86
C THR A 21 -0.33 0.83 4.14
N TYR A 22 -0.28 1.51 5.29
CA TYR A 22 0.86 2.30 5.76
C TYR A 22 0.96 2.37 7.28
N SER A 23 2.14 2.73 7.77
CA SER A 23 2.49 2.81 9.20
C SER A 23 3.06 4.16 9.62
N GLY A 24 3.54 4.97 8.69
CA GLY A 24 4.09 6.28 9.03
C GLY A 24 4.56 7.11 7.83
N GLY A 25 5.68 7.82 8.02
CA GLY A 25 6.14 8.87 7.12
C GLY A 25 6.49 8.41 5.70
N LEU A 26 6.93 7.15 5.52
CA LEU A 26 7.22 6.60 4.20
C LEU A 26 5.93 6.51 3.37
N GLY A 27 4.86 5.93 3.92
CA GLY A 27 3.58 5.80 3.26
C GLY A 27 2.89 7.14 3.02
N VAL A 28 2.99 8.08 3.96
CA VAL A 28 2.48 9.44 3.79
C VAL A 28 3.20 10.15 2.64
N LEU A 29 4.54 10.11 2.62
CA LEU A 29 5.31 10.70 1.53
C LEU A 29 4.99 10.05 0.17
N ALA A 30 4.83 8.72 0.14
CA ALA A 30 4.45 8.01 -1.07
C ALA A 30 3.05 8.44 -1.56
N GLY A 31 2.08 8.56 -0.64
CA GLY A 31 0.73 9.08 -0.92
C GLY A 31 0.75 10.50 -1.51
N ASP A 32 1.48 11.42 -0.88
CA ASP A 32 1.61 12.79 -1.36
C ASP A 32 2.32 12.86 -2.72
N THR A 33 3.29 11.99 -2.95
CA THR A 33 4.03 11.88 -4.22
C THR A 33 3.10 11.46 -5.35
N ILE A 34 2.31 10.40 -5.15
CA ILE A 34 1.38 9.91 -6.19
C ILE A 34 0.25 10.90 -6.45
N ARG A 35 -0.23 11.60 -5.41
CA ARG A 35 -1.25 12.64 -5.55
C ARG A 35 -0.72 13.81 -6.37
N SER A 36 0.49 14.28 -6.06
CA SER A 36 1.15 15.34 -6.83
C SER A 36 1.40 14.92 -8.29
N ALA A 37 1.78 13.66 -8.51
CA ALA A 37 1.95 13.10 -9.85
C ALA A 37 0.64 13.10 -10.64
N ALA A 38 -0.48 12.75 -10.00
CA ALA A 38 -1.81 12.80 -10.60
C ALA A 38 -2.23 14.24 -10.94
N ASP A 39 -2.05 15.19 -10.01
CA ASP A 39 -2.36 16.61 -10.22
C ASP A 39 -1.58 17.22 -11.41
N LEU A 40 -0.33 16.79 -11.58
CA LEU A 40 0.56 17.21 -12.68
C LEU A 40 0.42 16.37 -13.96
N GLN A 41 -0.48 15.38 -13.97
CA GLN A 41 -0.69 14.45 -15.08
C GLN A 41 0.60 13.73 -15.52
N VAL A 42 1.47 13.42 -14.56
CA VAL A 42 2.69 12.64 -14.81
C VAL A 42 2.29 11.20 -15.14
N PRO A 43 2.77 10.60 -16.24
CA PRO A 43 2.46 9.22 -16.59
C PRO A 43 3.14 8.25 -15.62
N MET A 44 2.50 7.96 -14.49
CA MET A 44 3.03 7.16 -13.38
C MET A 44 2.09 6.00 -13.03
N ILE A 45 2.67 4.84 -12.70
CA ILE A 45 2.00 3.70 -12.09
C ILE A 45 2.65 3.48 -10.72
N ALA A 46 1.84 3.55 -9.67
CA ALA A 46 2.28 3.24 -8.31
C ALA A 46 2.10 1.75 -8.01
N VAL A 47 3.09 1.14 -7.37
CA VAL A 47 3.08 -0.28 -7.00
C VAL A 47 3.43 -0.39 -5.52
N THR A 48 2.56 -1.08 -4.77
CA THR A 48 2.73 -1.32 -3.34
C THR A 48 2.25 -2.71 -2.95
N LEU A 49 2.62 -3.16 -1.75
CA LEU A 49 2.06 -4.36 -1.15
C LEU A 49 0.65 -4.07 -0.62
N LEU A 50 -0.26 -5.01 -0.86
CA LEU A 50 -1.60 -4.99 -0.30
C LEU A 50 -1.62 -5.82 0.98
N HIS A 51 -1.43 -5.14 2.12
CA HIS A 51 -1.43 -5.78 3.42
C HIS A 51 -2.84 -6.19 3.84
N ARG A 52 -3.06 -7.45 4.19
CA ARG A 52 -4.37 -7.95 4.66
C ARG A 52 -4.72 -7.48 6.08
N LYS A 53 -3.77 -6.86 6.77
CA LYS A 53 -3.93 -6.24 8.09
C LYS A 53 -3.18 -4.93 8.11
N GLY A 54 -3.67 -3.98 8.91
CA GLY A 54 -2.94 -2.75 9.18
C GLY A 54 -1.74 -2.93 10.09
N TYR A 55 -1.13 -1.81 10.45
CA TYR A 55 -0.02 -1.76 11.40
C TYR A 55 -0.44 -2.32 12.76
N PHE A 56 -1.29 -1.61 13.50
CA PHE A 56 -2.07 -2.11 14.64
C PHE A 56 -2.98 -0.99 15.17
N PHE A 57 -4.01 -1.35 15.92
CA PHE A 57 -4.73 -0.43 16.80
C PHE A 57 -3.99 -0.33 18.13
N GLN A 58 -3.58 0.89 18.47
CA GLN A 58 -2.90 1.17 19.73
C GLN A 58 -3.93 1.42 20.84
N HIS A 59 -3.79 0.71 21.96
CA HIS A 59 -4.48 1.03 23.20
C HIS A 59 -3.46 1.44 24.26
N LEU A 60 -3.80 2.47 25.05
CA LEU A 60 -3.01 2.91 26.19
C LEU A 60 -3.89 2.79 27.44
N ASP A 61 -3.42 2.02 28.41
CA ASP A 61 -4.12 1.87 29.69
C ASP A 61 -3.93 3.11 30.58
N PRO A 62 -4.65 3.25 31.72
CA PRO A 62 -4.49 4.38 32.63
C PRO A 62 -3.07 4.52 33.24
N GLY A 63 -2.24 3.48 33.18
CA GLY A 63 -0.83 3.48 33.60
C GLY A 63 0.13 3.88 32.49
N GLY A 64 -0.35 4.11 31.27
CA GLY A 64 0.44 4.43 30.09
C GLY A 64 1.08 3.22 29.42
N TRP A 65 0.69 2.00 29.79
CA TRP A 65 1.14 0.79 29.11
C TRP A 65 0.42 0.63 27.77
N GLN A 66 1.19 0.30 26.72
CA GLN A 66 0.66 0.07 25.38
C GLN A 66 0.29 -1.40 25.17
N THR A 67 -0.89 -1.62 24.60
CA THR A 67 -1.28 -2.90 24.00
C THR A 67 -1.69 -2.71 22.54
N GLU A 68 -1.65 -3.80 21.78
CA GLU A 68 -1.84 -3.80 20.32
C GLU A 68 -2.99 -4.73 19.95
N GLU A 69 -3.86 -4.27 19.06
CA GLU A 69 -4.92 -5.08 18.46
C GLU A 69 -4.77 -5.10 16.93
N PRO A 70 -5.10 -6.21 16.25
CA PRO A 70 -5.07 -6.26 14.80
C PRO A 70 -6.03 -5.26 14.17
N VAL A 71 -5.60 -4.60 13.08
CA VAL A 71 -6.49 -3.82 12.21
C VAL A 71 -6.97 -4.75 11.11
N ASP A 72 -8.21 -5.23 11.22
CA ASP A 72 -8.87 -6.00 10.19
C ASP A 72 -9.61 -5.07 9.21
N TRP A 73 -9.59 -5.43 7.93
CA TRP A 73 -10.33 -4.74 6.87
C TRP A 73 -10.65 -5.72 5.75
N THR A 74 -11.72 -5.44 5.01
CA THR A 74 -12.10 -6.22 3.82
C THR A 74 -11.57 -5.48 2.60
N VAL A 75 -10.52 -6.01 1.98
CA VAL A 75 -9.90 -5.45 0.77
C VAL A 75 -10.96 -5.22 -0.31
N GLU A 76 -11.86 -6.18 -0.46
CA GLU A 76 -12.85 -6.25 -1.51
C GLU A 76 -13.97 -5.20 -1.35
N ASP A 77 -14.07 -4.54 -0.19
CA ASP A 77 -15.01 -3.43 0.02
C ASP A 77 -14.53 -2.13 -0.64
N VAL A 78 -13.23 -2.01 -0.95
CA VAL A 78 -12.61 -0.78 -1.47
C VAL A 78 -11.80 -0.97 -2.76
N LEU A 79 -11.37 -2.20 -3.07
CA LEU A 79 -10.57 -2.52 -4.26
C LEU A 79 -11.24 -3.56 -5.14
N GLU A 80 -11.10 -3.39 -6.46
CA GLU A 80 -11.46 -4.37 -7.47
C GLU A 80 -10.20 -5.10 -7.95
N GLU A 81 -10.22 -6.44 -7.92
CA GLU A 81 -9.13 -7.28 -8.43
C GLU A 81 -9.07 -7.19 -9.96
N MET A 82 -7.90 -6.83 -10.49
CA MET A 82 -7.65 -6.82 -11.92
C MET A 82 -7.42 -8.24 -12.47
N PRO A 83 -7.59 -8.50 -13.78
CA PRO A 83 -7.30 -9.82 -14.36
C PRO A 83 -5.79 -10.12 -14.47
N ALA A 84 -4.92 -9.13 -14.28
CA ALA A 84 -3.49 -9.27 -14.49
C ALA A 84 -2.85 -10.19 -13.44
N ARG A 85 -2.06 -11.17 -13.92
CA ARG A 85 -1.29 -12.10 -13.08
C ARG A 85 0.15 -12.13 -13.55
N THR A 86 1.08 -12.25 -12.61
CA THR A 86 2.49 -12.47 -12.91
C THR A 86 3.13 -13.31 -11.81
N SER A 87 4.42 -13.63 -11.95
CA SER A 87 5.18 -14.31 -10.91
C SER A 87 6.62 -13.85 -10.89
N VAL A 88 7.20 -13.88 -9.69
CA VAL A 88 8.63 -13.62 -9.47
C VAL A 88 9.25 -14.81 -8.74
N ILE A 89 10.54 -15.06 -8.97
CA ILE A 89 11.28 -16.06 -8.21
C ILE A 89 11.95 -15.35 -7.03
N ILE A 90 11.68 -15.82 -5.82
CA ILE A 90 12.32 -15.34 -4.59
C ILE A 90 13.04 -16.52 -3.94
N GLU A 91 14.37 -16.43 -3.87
CA GLU A 91 15.31 -17.47 -3.44
C GLU A 91 15.24 -18.71 -4.34
N ASP A 92 14.22 -19.55 -4.19
CA ASP A 92 13.92 -20.72 -5.05
C ASP A 92 12.41 -20.98 -5.16
N ARG A 93 11.59 -19.99 -4.77
CA ARG A 93 10.13 -20.10 -4.72
C ARG A 93 9.49 -19.21 -5.77
N THR A 94 8.61 -19.78 -6.58
CA THR A 94 7.72 -19.00 -7.45
C THR A 94 6.65 -18.34 -6.58
N VAL A 95 6.66 -17.01 -6.55
CA VAL A 95 5.65 -16.19 -5.87
C VAL A 95 4.74 -15.60 -6.93
N HIS A 96 3.45 -15.92 -6.83
CA HIS A 96 2.42 -15.40 -7.73
C HIS A 96 1.91 -14.05 -7.23
N ILE A 97 1.78 -13.10 -8.15
CA ILE A 97 1.30 -11.74 -7.90
C ILE A 97 0.00 -11.55 -8.69
N ARG A 98 -0.98 -10.94 -8.03
CA ARG A 98 -2.23 -10.46 -8.63
C ARG A 98 -2.38 -8.97 -8.36
N ALA A 99 -2.85 -8.25 -9.37
CA ALA A 99 -3.41 -6.91 -9.23
C ALA A 99 -4.92 -7.02 -9.13
#